data_AF-A0A353E0Q2-F1
#
_entry.id   AF-A0A353E0Q2-F1
#
_cell.length_a   1.000
_cell.length_b   1.000
_cell.length_c   1.000
_cell.angle_alpha   90.00
_cell.angle_beta   90.00
_cell.angle_gamma   90.00
#
_symmetry.space_group_name_H-M   'P 1'
#
loop_
_entity.id
_entity.type
_entity.pdbx_description
1 polymer ?
#
loop_
_entity_poly.entity_id
_entity_poly.type
_entity_poly.pdbx_seq_one_letter_code
_entity_poly.pdbx_strand_id
1 'polypeptide(L)'
;MHLQLRRKTAMTMPMSTPCLFPTSPTSLFRTMAAKDSQAAISSLCRQCTLCCTGVLFVDVQLQHSREVDFLEERGVDLAWDQKEAYLDQPCDCLGEQGCCRIYEHRPSMCAAFECSLLTSYLGGTVSLSDCQTQVQRAHAMIAEIESLLQALGQDDRSIPLFYRIEEVLAQPWDLAEPALIQKQREKLFEGSGALSAFLEEHFLEKGPSVS
;
A
#
# COMPACT_ATOMS: atom_id res chain seq x y z
N MET A 1 23.64 -9.35 -11.71
CA MET A 1 23.27 -10.35 -10.70
C MET A 1 22.89 -9.65 -9.40
N HIS A 2 21.67 -9.13 -9.28
CA HIS A 2 21.14 -8.64 -8.01
C HIS A 2 19.83 -9.36 -7.69
N LEU A 3 20.01 -10.61 -7.29
CA LEU A 3 19.04 -11.34 -6.47
C LEU A 3 19.13 -10.75 -5.04
N GLN A 4 18.05 -10.85 -4.24
CA GLN A 4 18.01 -10.58 -2.79
C GLN A 4 17.87 -9.12 -2.29
N LEU A 5 16.87 -8.37 -2.74
CA LEU A 5 16.27 -7.26 -1.95
C LEU A 5 14.73 -7.29 -1.90
N ARG A 6 14.11 -8.48 -1.91
CA ARG A 6 12.72 -8.61 -1.42
C ARG A 6 12.73 -8.44 0.10
N ARG A 7 12.08 -7.39 0.64
CA ARG A 7 11.85 -7.26 2.09
C ARG A 7 11.08 -8.50 2.56
N LYS A 8 11.69 -9.30 3.44
CA LYS A 8 11.12 -10.55 3.97
C LYS A 8 9.99 -10.27 4.97
N THR A 9 8.81 -9.94 4.46
CA THR A 9 7.57 -9.97 5.23
C THR A 9 6.45 -10.63 4.42
N ALA A 10 6.70 -11.85 3.94
CA ALA A 10 5.63 -12.70 3.43
C ALA A 10 4.62 -12.95 4.56
N MET A 11 3.40 -12.44 4.41
CA MET A 11 2.32 -12.63 5.39
C MET A 11 1.75 -14.04 5.33
N THR A 12 2.46 -15.02 5.91
CA THR A 12 1.87 -16.32 6.24
C THR A 12 1.08 -16.20 7.54
N MET A 13 -0.25 -16.06 7.47
CA MET A 13 -1.13 -16.12 8.65
C MET A 13 -1.71 -17.53 8.84
N PRO A 14 -1.82 -18.04 10.08
CA PRO A 14 -2.34 -19.39 10.33
C PRO A 14 -3.87 -19.45 10.22
N MET A 15 -4.40 -20.54 9.65
CA MET A 15 -5.84 -20.80 9.55
C MET A 15 -6.40 -21.48 10.81
N SER A 16 -7.46 -20.93 11.40
CA SER A 16 -8.40 -21.53 12.37
C SER A 16 -9.50 -20.52 12.74
N THR A 17 -10.73 -20.83 13.15
CA THR A 17 -11.64 -22.00 13.02
C THR A 17 -13.05 -21.46 13.31
N PRO A 18 -14.14 -21.84 12.60
CA PRO A 18 -15.40 -21.09 12.66
C PRO A 18 -16.18 -21.28 13.98
N CYS A 19 -16.35 -20.19 14.73
CA CYS A 19 -17.27 -20.13 15.87
C CYS A 19 -18.72 -19.92 15.40
N LEU A 20 -19.63 -20.82 15.78
CA LEU A 20 -21.07 -20.64 15.59
C LEU A 20 -21.59 -19.50 16.48
N PHE A 21 -22.35 -18.57 15.91
CA PHE A 21 -23.11 -17.56 16.67
C PHE A 21 -24.62 -17.83 16.60
N PRO A 22 -25.37 -17.69 17.71
CA PRO A 22 -26.80 -17.89 17.74
C PRO A 22 -27.58 -16.71 17.13
N THR A 23 -28.72 -17.00 16.52
CA THR A 23 -29.62 -16.03 15.90
C THR A 23 -30.54 -15.36 16.92
N SER A 24 -30.65 -14.03 16.86
CA SER A 24 -31.57 -13.23 17.70
C SER A 24 -32.05 -11.97 16.94
N PRO A 25 -33.28 -11.47 17.15
CA PRO A 25 -33.96 -10.64 16.15
C PRO A 25 -33.68 -9.13 16.28
N THR A 26 -32.51 -8.69 15.85
CA THR A 26 -32.14 -7.26 15.65
C THR A 26 -31.59 -6.99 14.24
N SER A 27 -32.07 -7.76 13.26
CA SER A 27 -31.51 -7.87 11.91
C SER A 27 -31.32 -6.52 11.18
N LEU A 28 -32.37 -5.68 11.10
CA LEU A 28 -32.36 -4.52 10.20
C LEU A 28 -31.35 -3.41 10.58
N PHE A 29 -31.31 -2.99 11.85
CA PHE A 29 -30.39 -1.92 12.28
C PHE A 29 -28.91 -2.36 12.22
N ARG A 30 -28.61 -3.62 12.56
CA ARG A 30 -27.24 -4.15 12.52
C ARG A 30 -26.72 -4.28 11.08
N THR A 31 -27.59 -4.63 10.14
CA THR A 31 -27.22 -4.73 8.71
C THR A 31 -26.96 -3.36 8.07
N MET A 32 -27.67 -2.30 8.48
CA MET A 32 -27.40 -0.94 7.99
C MET A 32 -26.04 -0.43 8.43
N ALA A 33 -25.75 -0.41 9.75
CA ALA A 33 -24.48 0.08 10.26
C ALA A 33 -23.25 -0.65 9.67
N ALA A 34 -23.32 -1.98 9.53
CA ALA A 34 -22.25 -2.76 8.91
C ALA A 34 -22.06 -2.43 7.41
N LYS A 35 -23.15 -2.13 6.69
CA LYS A 35 -23.11 -1.73 5.27
C LYS A 35 -22.53 -0.34 5.09
N ASP A 36 -22.86 0.59 5.99
CA ASP A 36 -22.34 1.97 5.98
C ASP A 36 -20.84 1.97 6.26
N SER A 37 -20.37 1.17 7.23
CA SER A 37 -18.93 0.93 7.45
C SER A 37 -18.25 0.35 6.21
N GLN A 38 -18.82 -0.67 5.57
CA GLN A 38 -18.23 -1.28 4.37
C GLN A 38 -18.10 -0.28 3.21
N ALA A 39 -19.08 0.61 3.02
CA ALA A 39 -19.01 1.68 2.03
C ALA A 39 -17.92 2.71 2.37
N ALA A 40 -17.80 3.11 3.64
CA ALA A 40 -16.77 4.03 4.11
C ALA A 40 -15.35 3.47 3.92
N ILE A 41 -15.13 2.19 4.27
CA ILE A 41 -13.85 1.48 4.07
C ILE A 41 -13.49 1.42 2.59
N SER A 42 -14.43 1.02 1.74
CA SER A 42 -14.21 0.96 0.29
C SER A 42 -13.87 2.31 -0.31
N SER A 43 -14.52 3.39 0.16
CA SER A 43 -14.20 4.76 -0.23
C SER A 43 -12.79 5.17 0.23
N LEU A 44 -12.45 4.92 1.51
CA LEU A 44 -11.15 5.25 2.10
C LEU A 44 -10.00 4.53 1.37
N CYS A 45 -10.09 3.22 1.14
CA CYS A 45 -9.04 2.46 0.45
C CYS A 45 -8.84 2.92 -1.01
N ARG A 46 -9.93 3.21 -1.74
CA ARG A 46 -9.88 3.72 -3.12
C ARG A 46 -9.28 5.14 -3.21
N GLN A 47 -9.42 5.97 -2.17
CA GLN A 47 -8.77 7.28 -2.06
C GLN A 47 -7.31 7.19 -1.55
N CYS A 48 -7.02 6.20 -0.72
CA CYS A 48 -5.72 6.00 -0.08
C CYS A 48 -4.66 5.49 -1.06
N THR A 49 -4.98 4.45 -1.84
CA THR A 49 -4.14 3.83 -2.89
C THR A 49 -2.72 3.38 -2.52
N LEU A 50 -2.18 3.66 -1.32
CA LEU A 50 -0.77 3.42 -0.95
C LEU A 50 -0.30 1.95 -1.08
N CYS A 51 -1.21 0.99 -0.91
CA CYS A 51 -0.92 -0.42 -1.15
C CYS A 51 -0.76 -0.75 -2.64
N CYS A 52 -1.47 -0.02 -3.51
CA CYS A 52 -1.56 -0.22 -4.96
C CYS A 52 -0.55 0.62 -5.77
N THR A 53 0.06 1.65 -5.17
CA THR A 53 1.01 2.56 -5.83
C THR A 53 2.48 2.20 -5.60
N GLY A 54 2.78 1.02 -5.06
CA GLY A 54 4.16 0.62 -4.75
C GLY A 54 4.76 1.29 -3.50
N VAL A 55 3.95 1.95 -2.67
CA VAL A 55 4.44 2.72 -1.50
C VAL A 55 4.55 1.84 -0.26
N LEU A 56 3.57 0.96 0.01
CA LEU A 56 3.60 0.05 1.15
C LEU A 56 4.12 -1.36 0.80
N PHE A 57 3.94 -1.79 -0.46
CA PHE A 57 4.29 -3.13 -0.94
C PHE A 57 4.89 -3.04 -2.33
N VAL A 58 5.79 -3.96 -2.67
CA VAL A 58 6.40 -4.06 -4.01
C VAL A 58 5.72 -5.13 -4.88
N ASP A 59 5.09 -6.13 -4.26
CA ASP A 59 4.35 -7.21 -4.91
C ASP A 59 3.21 -7.71 -4.00
N VAL A 60 2.28 -8.47 -4.57
CA VAL A 60 1.24 -9.20 -3.84
C VAL A 60 1.16 -10.63 -4.37
N GLN A 61 1.48 -11.62 -3.53
CA GLN A 61 1.36 -13.05 -3.89
C GLN A 61 -0.10 -13.46 -4.07
N LEU A 62 -0.42 -14.05 -5.22
CA LEU A 62 -1.72 -14.67 -5.51
C LEU A 62 -1.78 -16.05 -4.83
N GLN A 63 -2.86 -16.33 -4.10
CA GLN A 63 -2.98 -17.52 -3.25
C GLN A 63 -3.72 -18.66 -3.95
N HIS A 64 -4.45 -18.37 -5.02
CA HIS A 64 -5.30 -19.34 -5.71
C HIS A 64 -5.14 -19.23 -7.23
N SER A 65 -5.09 -20.36 -7.94
CA SER A 65 -4.99 -20.37 -9.42
C SER A 65 -6.10 -19.55 -10.08
N ARG A 66 -7.32 -19.59 -9.52
CA ARG A 66 -8.46 -18.79 -10.00
C ARG A 66 -8.25 -17.27 -9.94
N GLU A 67 -7.29 -16.78 -9.15
CA GLU A 67 -6.91 -15.37 -9.09
C GLU A 67 -5.93 -15.04 -10.22
N VAL A 68 -5.01 -15.96 -10.51
CA VAL A 68 -4.13 -15.93 -11.70
C VAL A 68 -4.98 -15.92 -12.96
N ASP A 69 -5.83 -16.94 -13.15
CA ASP A 69 -6.73 -17.09 -14.29
C ASP A 69 -7.56 -15.80 -14.52
N PHE A 70 -8.14 -15.26 -13.44
CA PHE A 70 -8.97 -14.04 -13.49
C PHE A 70 -8.19 -12.79 -13.92
N LEU A 71 -6.92 -12.67 -13.53
CA LEU A 71 -6.07 -11.53 -13.88
C LEU A 71 -5.51 -11.65 -15.30
N GLU A 72 -5.04 -12.82 -15.69
CA GLU A 72 -4.54 -13.10 -17.05
C GLU A 72 -5.65 -12.95 -18.10
N GLU A 73 -6.89 -13.42 -17.82
CA GLU A 73 -8.08 -13.17 -18.66
C GLU A 73 -8.37 -11.68 -18.91
N ARG A 74 -7.84 -10.79 -18.05
CA ARG A 74 -8.04 -9.34 -18.10
C ARG A 74 -6.81 -8.59 -18.63
N GLY A 75 -5.80 -9.31 -19.12
CA GLY A 75 -4.57 -8.74 -19.65
C GLY A 75 -3.76 -7.99 -18.58
N VAL A 76 -3.74 -8.52 -17.37
CA VAL A 76 -2.86 -8.05 -16.29
C VAL A 76 -1.60 -8.91 -16.33
N ASP A 77 -0.44 -8.26 -16.48
CA ASP A 77 0.83 -8.98 -16.45
C ASP A 77 1.16 -9.40 -15.00
N LEU A 78 1.68 -10.62 -14.85
CA LEU A 78 2.00 -11.22 -13.57
C LEU A 78 3.49 -11.57 -13.50
N ALA A 79 4.13 -11.24 -12.38
CA ALA A 79 5.47 -11.71 -12.08
C ALA A 79 5.43 -13.14 -11.52
N TRP A 80 6.46 -13.92 -11.82
CA TRP A 80 6.54 -15.33 -11.42
C TRP A 80 7.86 -15.62 -10.70
N ASP A 81 7.79 -16.23 -9.52
CA ASP A 81 8.94 -16.84 -8.85
C ASP A 81 8.68 -18.34 -8.67
N GLN A 82 9.42 -19.16 -9.42
CA GLN A 82 9.25 -20.62 -9.54
C GLN A 82 7.86 -21.07 -10.02
N LYS A 83 6.88 -21.12 -9.11
CA LYS A 83 5.48 -21.51 -9.35
C LYS A 83 4.49 -20.56 -8.68
N GLU A 84 4.99 -19.58 -7.95
CA GLU A 84 4.18 -18.58 -7.25
C GLU A 84 4.01 -17.37 -8.17
N ALA A 85 2.77 -16.93 -8.33
CA ALA A 85 2.41 -15.76 -9.13
C ALA A 85 2.23 -14.53 -8.23
N TYR A 86 2.67 -13.38 -8.73
CA TYR A 86 2.68 -12.12 -8.01
C TYR A 86 2.06 -11.03 -8.88
N LEU A 87 1.22 -10.20 -8.26
CA LEU A 87 0.75 -8.94 -8.81
C LEU A 87 1.71 -7.84 -8.35
N ASP A 88 2.62 -7.45 -9.24
CA ASP A 88 3.61 -6.40 -8.97
C ASP A 88 2.94 -5.05 -8.68
N GLN A 89 3.67 -4.20 -7.95
CA GLN A 89 3.28 -2.84 -7.65
C GLN A 89 4.25 -1.87 -8.34
N PRO A 90 3.80 -0.71 -8.85
CA PRO A 90 2.43 -0.21 -8.89
C PRO A 90 1.48 -1.10 -9.71
N CYS A 91 0.29 -1.33 -9.18
CA CYS A 91 -0.65 -2.31 -9.72
C CYS A 91 -1.29 -1.84 -11.03
N ASP A 92 -1.15 -2.60 -12.11
CA ASP A 92 -1.81 -2.35 -13.41
C ASP A 92 -3.33 -2.23 -13.33
N CYS A 93 -3.95 -2.82 -12.31
CA CYS A 93 -5.39 -2.69 -12.08
C CYS A 93 -5.78 -1.35 -11.46
N LEU A 94 -4.85 -0.52 -10.98
CA LEU A 94 -5.11 0.81 -10.48
C LEU A 94 -5.31 1.78 -11.66
N GLY A 95 -6.57 2.07 -11.98
CA GLY A 95 -6.90 3.09 -12.97
C GLY A 95 -6.62 4.51 -12.47
N GLU A 96 -6.79 5.47 -13.38
CA GLU A 96 -6.69 6.90 -13.07
C GLU A 96 -7.53 7.29 -11.83
N GLN A 97 -7.05 8.29 -11.09
CA GLN A 97 -7.71 8.82 -9.89
C GLN A 97 -7.92 7.77 -8.76
N GLY A 98 -7.17 6.67 -8.77
CA GLY A 98 -7.24 5.61 -7.74
C GLY A 98 -8.33 4.56 -7.98
N CYS A 99 -8.99 4.58 -9.14
CA CYS A 99 -10.07 3.67 -9.48
C CYS A 99 -9.55 2.28 -9.86
N CYS A 100 -9.34 1.42 -8.86
CA CYS A 100 -9.01 0.01 -9.08
C CYS A 100 -10.12 -0.71 -9.88
N ARG A 101 -9.76 -1.21 -11.07
CA ARG A 101 -10.64 -1.86 -12.06
C ARG A 101 -11.28 -3.16 -11.56
N ILE A 102 -10.63 -3.81 -10.60
CA ILE A 102 -11.04 -5.13 -10.06
C ILE A 102 -11.46 -5.07 -8.58
N TYR A 103 -11.69 -3.89 -7.99
CA TYR A 103 -11.78 -3.74 -6.53
C TYR A 103 -12.77 -4.70 -5.82
N GLU A 104 -13.95 -4.95 -6.42
CA GLU A 104 -14.97 -5.88 -5.89
C GLU A 104 -14.59 -7.38 -6.03
N HIS A 105 -13.54 -7.66 -6.81
CA HIS A 105 -12.98 -8.97 -7.12
C HIS A 105 -11.46 -9.00 -6.88
N ARG A 106 -10.96 -8.12 -6.00
CA ARG A 106 -9.54 -7.99 -5.68
C ARG A 106 -8.99 -9.32 -5.13
N PRO A 107 -7.71 -9.69 -5.40
CA PRO A 107 -7.11 -10.89 -4.85
C PRO A 107 -7.26 -11.00 -3.33
N SER A 108 -7.32 -12.21 -2.82
CA SER A 108 -7.47 -12.54 -1.39
C SER A 108 -6.50 -11.74 -0.50
N MET A 109 -5.23 -11.64 -0.86
CA MET A 109 -4.23 -10.85 -0.12
C MET A 109 -4.50 -9.33 -0.19
N CYS A 110 -4.93 -8.80 -1.34
CA CYS A 110 -5.40 -7.42 -1.45
C CYS A 110 -6.67 -7.16 -0.62
N ALA A 111 -7.47 -8.21 -0.37
CA ALA A 111 -8.69 -8.12 0.43
C ALA A 111 -8.47 -8.26 1.94
N ALA A 112 -7.48 -9.06 2.34
CA ALA A 112 -7.20 -9.43 3.72
C ALA A 112 -6.26 -8.45 4.45
N PHE A 113 -5.54 -7.58 3.72
CA PHE A 113 -4.68 -6.59 4.35
C PHE A 113 -5.49 -5.43 4.97
N GLU A 114 -5.44 -5.34 6.30
CA GLU A 114 -5.94 -4.21 7.08
C GLU A 114 -4.75 -3.40 7.60
N CYS A 115 -4.57 -2.18 7.09
CA CYS A 115 -3.55 -1.26 7.58
C CYS A 115 -3.88 -0.74 9.00
N SER A 116 -2.91 -0.17 9.69
CA SER A 116 -3.08 0.36 11.05
C SER A 116 -4.19 1.43 11.13
N LEU A 117 -4.23 2.35 10.16
CA LEU A 117 -5.27 3.37 10.04
C LEU A 117 -6.68 2.78 9.92
N LEU A 118 -6.84 1.74 9.08
CA LEU A 118 -8.11 1.04 8.89
C LEU A 118 -8.50 0.26 10.16
N THR A 119 -7.54 -0.42 10.79
CA THR A 119 -7.74 -1.13 12.06
C THR A 119 -8.21 -0.18 13.15
N SER A 120 -7.61 1.02 13.21
CA SER A 120 -7.95 2.08 14.17
C SER A 120 -9.35 2.66 13.91
N TYR A 121 -9.71 2.88 12.64
CA TYR A 121 -11.06 3.29 12.26
C TYR A 121 -12.13 2.25 12.63
N LEU A 122 -11.87 0.98 12.32
CA LEU A 122 -12.75 -0.15 12.65
C LEU A 122 -12.89 -0.34 14.16
N GLY A 123 -11.81 -0.11 14.93
CA GLY A 123 -11.82 -0.09 16.39
C GLY A 123 -12.44 1.16 17.01
N GLY A 124 -12.80 2.17 16.22
CA GLY A 124 -13.38 3.44 16.69
C GLY A 124 -12.40 4.34 17.44
N THR A 125 -11.08 4.12 17.34
CA THR A 125 -10.06 4.95 17.99
C THR A 125 -9.76 6.25 17.22
N VAL A 126 -10.07 6.28 15.92
CA VAL A 126 -9.97 7.46 15.05
C VAL A 126 -11.24 7.60 14.21
N SER A 127 -11.63 8.83 13.87
CA SER A 127 -12.77 9.09 13.00
C SER A 127 -12.41 8.92 11.51
N LEU A 128 -13.43 8.85 10.64
CA LEU A 128 -13.22 8.85 9.19
C LEU A 128 -12.50 10.12 8.70
N SER A 129 -12.74 11.27 9.34
CA SER A 129 -12.07 12.55 9.04
C SER A 129 -10.59 12.53 9.41
N ASP A 130 -10.24 11.87 10.52
CA ASP A 130 -8.84 11.68 10.91
C ASP A 130 -8.13 10.77 9.91
N CYS A 131 -8.80 9.70 9.46
CA CYS A 131 -8.27 8.81 8.42
C CYS A 131 -8.00 9.55 7.10
N GLN A 132 -8.97 10.36 6.65
CA GLN A 132 -8.81 11.20 5.47
C GLN A 132 -7.64 12.19 5.64
N THR A 133 -7.45 12.73 6.84
CA THR A 133 -6.33 13.63 7.16
C THR A 133 -4.98 12.92 7.05
N GLN A 134 -4.82 11.70 7.60
CA GLN A 134 -3.56 10.97 7.47
C GLN A 134 -3.29 10.50 6.03
N VAL A 135 -4.32 10.12 5.28
CA VAL A 135 -4.20 9.82 3.83
C VAL A 135 -3.74 11.05 3.03
N GLN A 136 -4.31 12.22 3.29
CA GLN A 136 -3.89 13.47 2.63
C GLN A 136 -2.44 13.84 2.98
N ARG A 137 -2.01 13.63 4.23
CA ARG A 137 -0.62 13.84 4.65
C ARG A 137 0.35 12.87 3.97
N ALA A 138 0.01 11.58 3.86
CA ALA A 138 0.80 10.62 3.09
C ALA A 138 0.98 11.08 1.64
N HIS A 139 -0.12 11.42 0.96
CA HIS A 139 -0.10 11.88 -0.44
C HIS A 139 0.71 13.17 -0.62
N ALA A 140 0.67 14.11 0.32
CA ALA A 140 1.49 15.32 0.27
C ALA A 140 2.99 15.01 0.36
N MET A 141 3.40 14.16 1.31
CA MET A 141 4.80 13.73 1.48
C MET A 141 5.31 12.96 0.25
N ILE A 142 4.47 12.09 -0.32
CA ILE A 142 4.77 11.38 -1.57
C ILE A 142 4.92 12.36 -2.74
N ALA A 143 4.03 13.36 -2.87
CA ALA A 143 4.12 14.35 -3.94
C ALA A 143 5.40 15.22 -3.86
N GLU A 144 5.87 15.54 -2.65
CA GLU A 144 7.16 16.21 -2.45
C GLU A 144 8.34 15.33 -2.91
N ILE A 145 8.33 14.03 -2.57
CA ILE A 145 9.34 13.07 -3.01
C ILE A 145 9.30 12.87 -4.53
N GLU A 146 8.12 12.69 -5.13
CA GLU A 146 7.96 12.56 -6.59
C GLU A 146 8.50 13.79 -7.34
N SER A 147 8.28 15.00 -6.80
CA SER A 147 8.85 16.24 -7.34
C SER A 147 10.38 16.29 -7.25
N LEU A 148 10.96 15.77 -6.15
CA LEU A 148 12.41 15.66 -5.98
C LEU A 148 13.02 14.62 -6.92
N LEU A 149 12.40 13.44 -7.04
CA LEU A 149 12.82 12.39 -7.97
C LEU A 149 12.81 12.92 -9.41
N GLN A 150 11.72 13.55 -9.85
CA GLN A 150 11.61 14.13 -11.19
C GLN A 150 12.70 15.19 -11.44
N ALA A 151 12.97 16.05 -10.47
CA ALA A 151 14.01 17.06 -10.58
C ALA A 151 15.45 16.48 -10.57
N LEU A 152 15.63 15.27 -10.03
CA LEU A 152 16.87 14.49 -10.04
C LEU A 152 16.95 13.51 -11.24
N GLY A 153 15.98 13.55 -12.16
CA GLY A 153 15.98 12.78 -13.40
C GLY A 153 15.29 11.41 -13.34
N GLN A 154 14.61 11.08 -12.24
CA GLN A 154 13.85 9.84 -12.07
C GLN A 154 12.33 10.12 -12.10
N ASP A 155 11.63 9.68 -13.15
CA ASP A 155 10.15 9.78 -13.27
C ASP A 155 9.54 8.45 -13.76
N ASP A 156 10.24 7.31 -13.59
CA ASP A 156 9.75 5.99 -14.02
C ASP A 156 8.74 5.42 -13.02
N ARG A 157 7.51 5.92 -13.11
CA ARG A 157 6.38 5.51 -12.27
C ARG A 157 5.90 4.07 -12.49
N SER A 158 6.54 3.28 -13.37
CA SER A 158 6.33 1.83 -13.41
C SER A 158 7.08 1.08 -12.28
N ILE A 159 8.00 1.76 -11.60
CA ILE A 159 8.84 1.19 -10.53
C ILE A 159 8.34 1.68 -9.15
N PRO A 160 8.27 0.80 -8.12
CA PRO A 160 8.00 1.18 -6.73
C PRO A 160 8.76 2.41 -6.26
N LEU A 161 8.08 3.29 -5.53
CA LEU A 161 8.63 4.56 -5.05
C LEU A 161 9.96 4.37 -4.30
N PHE A 162 10.04 3.36 -3.43
CA PHE A 162 11.26 3.07 -2.66
C PHE A 162 12.47 2.74 -3.53
N TYR A 163 12.31 1.95 -4.60
CA TYR A 163 13.44 1.61 -5.47
C TYR A 163 13.94 2.82 -6.27
N ARG A 164 13.05 3.75 -6.66
CA ARG A 164 13.45 5.01 -7.30
C ARG A 164 14.22 5.93 -6.34
N ILE A 165 13.81 5.99 -5.08
CA ILE A 165 14.55 6.69 -4.02
C ILE A 165 15.92 6.04 -3.81
N GLU A 166 15.98 4.71 -3.69
CA GLU A 166 17.21 3.96 -3.51
C GLU A 166 18.18 4.17 -4.69
N GLU A 167 17.69 4.10 -5.93
CA GLU A 167 18.49 4.36 -7.14
C GLU A 167 19.19 5.73 -7.09
N VAL A 168 18.45 6.80 -6.77
CA VAL A 168 18.97 8.16 -6.73
C VAL A 168 19.95 8.37 -5.55
N LEU A 169 19.63 7.83 -4.37
CA LEU A 169 20.45 7.99 -3.17
C LEU A 169 21.68 7.07 -3.14
N ALA A 170 21.70 5.97 -3.90
CA ALA A 170 22.85 5.08 -4.05
C ALA A 170 23.93 5.62 -5.01
N GLN A 171 23.62 6.65 -5.80
CA GLN A 171 24.61 7.30 -6.66
C GLN A 171 25.70 7.99 -5.82
N PRO A 172 26.98 7.92 -6.23
CA PRO A 172 28.06 8.63 -5.53
C PRO A 172 27.79 10.13 -5.45
N TRP A 173 28.06 10.73 -4.29
CA TRP A 173 28.02 12.18 -4.11
C TRP A 173 29.19 12.82 -4.87
N ASP A 174 28.89 13.46 -6.00
CA ASP A 174 29.87 14.29 -6.70
C ASP A 174 29.92 15.67 -6.04
N LEU A 175 31.03 15.98 -5.37
CA LEU A 175 31.25 17.28 -4.72
C LEU A 175 31.36 18.44 -5.73
N ALA A 176 31.47 18.15 -7.04
CA ALA A 176 31.41 19.13 -8.11
C ALA A 176 29.99 19.34 -8.69
N GLU A 177 28.97 18.57 -8.25
CA GLU A 177 27.58 18.82 -8.65
C GLU A 177 27.13 20.24 -8.26
N PRO A 178 26.25 20.90 -9.04
CA PRO A 178 25.59 22.13 -8.62
C PRO A 178 24.95 22.01 -7.24
N ALA A 179 25.14 23.01 -6.37
CA ALA A 179 24.61 23.01 -5.00
C ALA A 179 23.08 22.83 -4.92
N LEU A 180 22.33 23.10 -6.00
CA LEU A 180 20.90 22.79 -6.10
C LEU A 180 20.64 21.27 -6.10
N ILE A 181 21.42 20.49 -6.85
CA ILE A 181 21.30 19.03 -6.94
C ILE A 181 21.67 18.38 -5.61
N GLN A 182 22.78 18.82 -5.01
CA GLN A 182 23.18 18.38 -3.65
C GLN A 182 22.04 18.61 -2.64
N LYS A 183 21.44 19.81 -2.64
CA LYS A 183 20.29 20.15 -1.78
C LYS A 183 19.01 19.37 -2.10
N GLN A 184 18.81 18.95 -3.35
CA GLN A 184 17.68 18.08 -3.74
C GLN A 184 17.91 16.64 -3.25
N ARG A 185 19.13 16.10 -3.34
CA ARG A 185 19.51 14.80 -2.77
C ARG A 185 19.35 14.79 -1.24
N GLU A 186 19.80 15.83 -0.54
CA GLU A 186 19.61 16.01 0.92
C GLU A 186 18.13 15.96 1.29
N LYS A 187 17.30 16.77 0.61
CA LYS A 187 15.85 16.78 0.82
C LYS A 187 15.18 15.43 0.52
N LEU A 188 15.64 14.71 -0.50
CA LEU A 188 15.10 13.39 -0.84
C LEU A 188 15.40 12.38 0.28
N PHE A 189 16.62 12.41 0.83
CA PHE A 189 17.00 11.59 1.97
C PHE A 189 16.17 11.90 3.22
N GLU A 190 16.06 13.18 3.61
CA GLU A 190 15.26 13.61 4.76
C GLU A 190 13.77 13.28 4.59
N GLY A 191 13.21 13.60 3.41
CA GLY A 191 11.82 13.32 3.06
C GLY A 191 11.49 11.83 3.04
N SER A 192 12.37 11.00 2.50
CA SER A 192 12.25 9.53 2.52
C SER A 192 12.25 8.98 3.95
N GLY A 193 13.12 9.49 4.83
CA GLY A 193 13.14 9.14 6.25
C GLY A 193 11.84 9.52 6.95
N ALA A 194 11.37 10.74 6.73
CA ALA A 194 10.11 11.24 7.29
C ALA A 194 8.88 10.44 6.80
N LEU A 195 8.81 10.13 5.49
CA LEU A 195 7.74 9.30 4.93
C LEU A 195 7.77 7.89 5.53
N SER A 196 8.96 7.28 5.65
CA SER A 196 9.09 5.94 6.21
C SER A 196 8.54 5.87 7.65
N ALA A 197 8.95 6.80 8.51
CA ALA A 197 8.44 6.88 9.89
C ALA A 197 6.92 7.12 9.94
N PHE A 198 6.39 8.00 9.09
CA PHE A 198 4.95 8.30 9.01
C PHE A 198 4.11 7.10 8.54
N LEU A 199 4.62 6.32 7.59
CA LEU A 199 3.97 5.10 7.11
C LEU A 199 4.04 3.97 8.15
N GLU A 200 5.14 3.87 8.89
CA GLU A 200 5.29 2.94 10.02
C GLU A 200 4.25 3.25 11.10
N GLU A 201 4.24 4.47 11.64
CA GLU A 201 3.34 4.93 12.73
C GLU A 201 1.85 4.78 12.38
N HIS A 202 1.43 5.16 11.16
CA HIS A 202 0.01 5.27 10.84
C HIS A 202 -0.54 4.16 9.92
N PHE A 203 0.29 3.41 9.20
CA PHE A 203 -0.18 2.43 8.21
C PHE A 203 0.30 1.00 8.46
N LEU A 204 1.49 0.78 9.05
CA LEU A 204 2.08 -0.55 9.18
C LEU A 204 2.07 -1.14 10.60
N GLU A 205 2.20 -0.32 11.66
CA GLU A 205 2.24 -0.85 13.03
C GLU A 205 0.91 -1.44 13.53
N LYS A 206 0.94 -2.60 14.20
CA LYS A 206 -0.17 -3.11 15.02
C LYS A 206 0.19 -2.97 16.50
N GLY A 207 -0.54 -2.13 17.23
CA GLY A 207 -0.45 -2.05 18.70
C GLY A 207 -1.15 -3.24 19.41
N PRO A 208 -1.28 -3.21 20.75
CA PRO A 208 -0.69 -2.28 21.73
C PRO A 208 0.62 -2.83 22.33
N SER A 209 1.29 -2.05 23.18
CA SER A 209 2.23 -2.61 24.14
C SER A 209 1.50 -3.58 25.07
N VAL A 210 1.81 -4.87 24.99
CA VAL A 210 1.33 -5.86 25.97
C VAL A 210 1.94 -5.53 27.34
N SER A 211 1.09 -5.37 28.34
CA SER A 211 1.43 -5.25 29.77
C SER A 211 0.37 -6.00 30.58
#